data_AF-A0A3M2DXI2-F1
#
_entry.id   AF-A0A3M2DXI2-F1
#
_cell.length_a   1.000
_cell.length_b   1.000
_cell.length_c   1.000
_cell.angle_alpha   90.00
_cell.angle_beta   90.00
_cell.angle_gamma   90.00
#
_symmetry.space_group_name_H-M   'P 1'
#
loop_
_entity.id
_entity.type
_entity.pdbx_description
1 polymer ?
#
loop_
_entity_poly.entity_id
_entity_poly.type
_entity_poly.pdbx_seq_one_letter_code
_entity_poly.pdbx_strand_id
1 'polypeptide(L)'
;MTMDVKKIELAKATKRELEWFVRHVLQLEMDDGDKTVAELRAMVSRAWPQDYIIKPEKSDIYPKQCDSSGQGRPNTFEAEWPEGSGKKRLCCRVVIQKMDPMVYPGGDEPVPVGVNGTAMLIPRGEPVTIPVEYAEVLENAEKFVYSEYDPSSDFGRGGLREPQIVKEYPFSYA
;
A
#
# COMPACT_ATOMS: atom_id res chain seq x y z
N MET A 1 15.59 -17.81 -2.66
CA MET A 1 16.10 -16.62 -3.38
C MET A 1 16.97 -15.85 -2.42
N THR A 2 18.28 -15.74 -2.68
CA THR A 2 19.18 -14.85 -1.93
C THR A 2 18.89 -13.42 -2.36
N MET A 3 18.54 -12.55 -1.41
CA MET A 3 18.37 -11.12 -1.67
C MET A 3 19.76 -10.48 -1.77
N ASP A 4 20.04 -9.79 -2.87
CA ASP A 4 21.25 -9.00 -3.02
C ASP A 4 21.15 -7.78 -2.09
N VAL A 5 22.05 -7.72 -1.11
CA VAL A 5 22.07 -6.73 -0.04
C VAL A 5 23.28 -5.83 -0.22
N LYS A 6 23.04 -4.54 -0.31
CA LYS A 6 24.06 -3.49 -0.31
C LYS A 6 24.24 -2.92 1.09
N LYS A 7 25.49 -2.84 1.54
CA LYS A 7 25.88 -2.16 2.79
C LYS A 7 26.22 -0.70 2.49
N ILE A 8 25.63 0.23 3.24
CA ILE A 8 25.83 1.67 3.09
C ILE A 8 26.25 2.24 4.44
N GLU A 9 27.37 2.96 4.50
CA GLU A 9 27.83 3.62 5.74
C GLU A 9 26.81 4.65 6.25
N LEU A 10 26.56 4.70 7.55
CA LEU A 10 25.64 5.64 8.19
C LEU A 10 25.96 7.11 7.88
N ALA A 11 27.25 7.43 7.74
CA ALA A 11 27.71 8.77 7.39
C ALA A 11 27.33 9.20 5.96
N LYS A 12 27.20 8.24 5.04
CA LYS A 12 26.86 8.46 3.63
C LYS A 12 25.39 8.23 3.31
N ALA A 13 24.64 7.63 4.24
CA ALA A 13 23.21 7.37 4.08
C ALA A 13 22.41 8.67 3.94
N THR A 14 21.48 8.68 2.97
CA THR A 14 20.53 9.77 2.72
C THR A 14 19.35 9.75 3.71
N LYS A 15 18.62 10.87 3.86
CA LYS A 15 17.43 10.96 4.75
C LYS A 15 16.46 9.81 4.50
N ARG A 16 16.08 9.62 3.23
CA ARG A 16 15.12 8.60 2.79
C ARG A 16 15.59 7.17 3.07
N GLU A 17 16.89 6.91 2.98
CA GLU A 17 17.44 5.58 3.30
C GLU A 17 17.39 5.29 4.79
N LEU A 18 17.67 6.30 5.63
CA LEU A 18 17.55 6.18 7.08
C LEU A 18 16.10 5.99 7.51
N GLU A 19 15.15 6.76 6.96
CA GLU A 19 13.72 6.61 7.25
C GLU A 19 13.20 5.23 6.88
N TRP A 20 13.57 4.75 5.68
CA TRP A 20 13.19 3.40 5.26
C TRP A 20 13.74 2.34 6.22
N PHE A 21 15.02 2.46 6.58
CA PHE A 21 15.68 1.52 7.48
C PHE A 21 15.02 1.50 8.87
N VAL A 22 14.72 2.66 9.43
CA VAL A 22 14.02 2.80 10.72
C VAL A 22 12.64 2.14 10.68
N ARG A 23 11.84 2.43 9.64
CA ARG A 23 10.47 1.92 9.54
C ARG A 23 10.40 0.42 9.23
N HIS A 24 11.27 -0.07 8.35
CA HIS A 24 11.13 -1.43 7.81
C HIS A 24 12.06 -2.45 8.46
N VAL A 25 13.26 -2.03 8.86
CA VAL A 25 14.24 -2.94 9.48
C VAL A 25 14.16 -2.86 11.00
N LEU A 26 14.09 -1.64 11.55
CA LEU A 26 14.00 -1.45 13.00
C LEU A 26 12.57 -1.46 13.53
N GLN A 27 11.56 -1.37 12.65
CA GLN A 27 10.13 -1.32 13.00
C GLN A 27 9.81 -0.27 14.07
N LEU A 28 10.51 0.87 14.04
CA LEU A 28 10.27 1.97 14.96
C LEU A 28 9.23 2.93 14.38
N GLU A 29 8.23 3.27 15.19
CA GLU A 29 7.28 4.32 14.85
C GLU A 29 8.00 5.66 14.78
N MET A 30 7.79 6.36 13.67
CA MET A 30 8.27 7.72 13.49
C MET A 30 7.07 8.63 13.42
N ASP A 31 7.03 9.62 14.30
CA ASP A 31 6.09 10.74 14.18
C ASP A 31 6.27 11.38 12.80
N ASP A 32 5.16 11.79 12.16
CA ASP A 32 5.14 12.43 10.83
C ASP A 32 5.80 13.83 10.80
N GLY A 33 6.49 14.22 11.88
CA GLY A 33 7.32 15.41 11.91
C GLY A 33 8.57 15.25 11.05
N ASP A 34 9.02 16.36 10.45
CA ASP A 34 10.27 16.44 9.71
C ASP A 34 11.49 16.25 10.63
N LYS A 35 11.83 14.99 10.94
CA LYS A 35 13.07 14.68 11.66
C LYS A 35 14.27 14.98 10.76
N THR A 36 15.27 15.63 11.34
CA THR A 36 16.51 15.98 10.64
C THR A 36 17.38 14.74 10.44
N VAL A 37 18.26 14.77 9.44
CA VAL A 37 19.18 13.64 9.16
C VAL A 37 20.04 13.28 10.37
N ALA A 38 20.43 14.28 11.18
CA ALA A 38 21.21 14.07 12.39
C ALA A 38 20.44 13.28 13.45
N GLU A 39 19.15 13.60 13.65
CA GLU A 39 18.28 12.88 14.59
C GLU A 39 18.02 11.45 14.11
N LEU A 40 17.79 11.25 12.82
CA LEU A 40 17.63 9.91 12.24
C LEU A 40 18.90 9.07 12.43
N ARG A 41 20.08 9.65 12.22
CA ARG A 41 21.36 8.96 12.46
C ARG A 41 21.54 8.62 13.94
N ALA A 42 21.20 9.52 14.84
CA ALA A 42 21.29 9.26 16.28
C ALA A 42 20.34 8.13 16.70
N MET A 43 19.13 8.12 16.16
CA MET A 43 18.13 7.09 16.42
C MET A 43 18.56 5.73 15.89
N VAL A 44 19.06 5.68 14.64
CA VAL A 44 19.60 4.44 14.06
C VAL A 44 20.83 3.98 14.84
N SER A 45 21.77 4.86 15.18
CA SER A 45 22.96 4.50 15.95
C SER A 45 22.64 3.97 17.35
N ARG A 46 21.52 4.37 17.94
CA ARG A 46 21.07 3.88 19.26
C ARG A 46 20.47 2.48 19.17
N ALA A 47 19.72 2.20 18.11
CA ALA A 47 19.03 0.92 17.91
C ALA A 47 19.88 -0.12 17.15
N TRP A 48 20.87 0.35 16.38
CA TRP A 48 21.70 -0.44 15.50
C TRP A 48 23.18 -0.17 15.79
N PRO A 49 23.90 -1.11 16.42
CA PRO A 49 25.28 -0.88 16.86
C PRO A 49 26.31 -0.85 15.71
N GLN A 50 25.91 -1.16 14.48
CA GLN A 50 26.82 -1.17 13.33
C GLN A 50 26.86 0.21 12.67
N ASP A 51 27.99 0.51 12.03
CA ASP A 51 28.26 1.77 11.34
C ASP A 51 27.68 1.83 9.90
N TYR A 52 26.88 0.83 9.51
CA TYR A 52 26.26 0.72 8.20
C TYR A 52 24.79 0.28 8.28
N ILE A 53 24.02 0.69 7.28
CA ILE A 53 22.65 0.22 7.02
C ILE A 53 22.66 -0.80 5.87
N ILE A 54 21.66 -1.68 5.91
CA ILE A 54 21.43 -2.76 4.95
C ILE A 54 20.31 -2.30 4.01
N LYS A 55 20.59 -2.21 2.72
CA LYS A 55 19.60 -1.86 1.68
C LYS A 55 19.54 -2.97 0.62
N PRO A 56 18.35 -3.51 0.30
CA PRO A 56 18.21 -4.44 -0.82
C PRO A 56 18.49 -3.73 -2.15
N GLU A 57 19.29 -4.36 -3.03
CA GLU A 57 19.74 -3.76 -4.29
C GLU A 57 18.63 -3.72 -5.36
N LYS A 58 17.71 -4.68 -5.32
CA LYS A 58 16.46 -4.67 -6.10
C LYS A 58 15.37 -3.93 -5.34
N SER A 59 15.48 -2.61 -5.32
CA SER A 59 14.53 -1.75 -4.61
C SER A 59 13.41 -1.22 -5.52
N ASP A 60 12.81 -2.09 -6.35
CA ASP A 60 11.44 -1.87 -6.84
C ASP A 60 10.41 -2.14 -5.71
N ILE A 61 10.90 -2.54 -4.52
CA ILE A 61 10.14 -2.79 -3.29
C ILE A 61 9.95 -1.51 -2.47
N TYR A 62 10.44 -0.35 -2.93
CA TYR A 62 9.85 0.89 -2.43
C TYR A 62 8.45 0.95 -3.04
N PRO A 63 7.34 0.81 -2.28
CA PRO A 63 6.14 1.47 -2.75
C PRO A 63 6.59 2.92 -2.97
N LYS A 64 6.49 3.41 -4.20
CA LYS A 64 6.38 4.85 -4.39
C LYS A 64 5.27 5.23 -3.43
N GLN A 65 5.61 5.92 -2.34
CA GLN A 65 4.60 6.70 -1.66
C GLN A 65 4.15 7.68 -2.74
N CYS A 66 3.06 7.34 -3.41
CA CYS A 66 2.25 8.31 -4.10
C CYS A 66 1.85 9.26 -2.99
N ASP A 67 2.46 10.44 -3.00
CA ASP A 67 2.22 11.49 -2.04
C ASP A 67 0.70 11.68 -1.93
N SER A 68 0.11 11.18 -0.85
CA SER A 68 -1.33 11.24 -0.60
C SER A 68 -1.80 12.66 -0.26
N SER A 69 -0.98 13.66 -0.54
CA SER A 69 -1.25 15.09 -0.39
C SER A 69 -1.47 15.80 -1.73
N GLY A 70 -1.35 15.11 -2.86
CA GLY A 70 -1.72 15.65 -4.17
C GLY A 70 -2.92 14.92 -4.74
N GLN A 71 -4.01 15.63 -4.99
CA GLN A 71 -5.05 15.25 -5.97
C GLN A 71 -4.45 15.16 -7.39
N GLY A 72 -3.41 14.35 -7.57
CA GLY A 72 -2.90 13.99 -8.88
C GLY A 72 -3.93 13.06 -9.48
N ARG A 73 -4.65 13.53 -10.50
CA ARG A 73 -5.42 12.64 -11.37
C ARG A 73 -4.56 11.40 -11.67
N PRO A 74 -5.13 10.19 -11.68
CA PRO A 74 -4.40 9.02 -12.14
C PRO A 74 -3.71 9.36 -13.44
N ASN A 75 -2.51 8.82 -13.66
CA ASN A 75 -1.78 8.98 -14.92
C ASN A 75 -2.58 8.25 -16.01
N THR A 76 -3.63 8.92 -16.50
CA THR A 76 -4.60 8.36 -17.42
C THR A 76 -4.09 8.53 -18.83
N PHE A 77 -4.24 7.49 -19.61
CA PHE A 77 -3.86 7.49 -21.01
C PHE A 77 -4.96 6.82 -21.82
N GLU A 78 -5.12 7.26 -23.06
CA GLU A 78 -5.99 6.56 -24.00
C GLU A 78 -5.31 5.27 -24.45
N ALA A 79 -6.00 4.16 -24.27
CA ALA A 79 -5.56 2.86 -24.79
C ALA A 79 -6.72 2.14 -25.47
N GLU A 80 -6.39 1.28 -26.44
CA GLU A 80 -7.34 0.34 -26.98
C GLU A 80 -7.55 -0.78 -25.95
N TRP A 81 -8.80 -0.98 -25.54
CA TRP A 81 -9.16 -2.05 -24.63
C TRP A 81 -9.19 -3.39 -25.38
N PRO A 82 -8.62 -4.48 -24.83
CA PRO A 82 -8.34 -5.73 -25.56
C PRO A 82 -9.55 -6.48 -26.12
N GLU A 83 -10.79 -6.03 -25.89
CA GLU A 83 -12.01 -6.67 -26.41
C GLU A 83 -12.28 -6.41 -27.91
N GLY A 84 -11.29 -5.96 -28.68
CA GLY A 84 -11.42 -5.81 -30.15
C GLY A 84 -12.48 -4.81 -30.60
N SER A 85 -13.00 -3.98 -29.68
CA SER A 85 -14.08 -3.03 -29.96
C SER A 85 -13.64 -1.84 -30.83
N GLY A 86 -12.33 -1.64 -31.02
CA GLY A 86 -11.75 -0.47 -31.67
C GLY A 86 -12.03 0.86 -30.94
N LYS A 87 -12.69 0.80 -29.77
CA LYS A 87 -13.01 1.98 -28.96
C LYS A 87 -11.86 2.22 -27.99
N LYS A 88 -11.25 3.40 -28.10
CA LYS A 88 -10.30 3.91 -27.11
C LYS A 88 -11.04 4.19 -25.81
N ARG A 89 -10.46 3.79 -24.69
CA ARG A 89 -10.95 4.11 -23.34
C ARG A 89 -9.84 4.81 -22.56
N LEU A 90 -10.23 5.66 -21.61
CA LEU A 90 -9.29 6.17 -20.62
C LEU A 90 -8.92 5.03 -19.69
N CYS A 91 -7.63 4.72 -19.64
CA CYS A 91 -7.08 3.66 -18.83
C CYS A 91 -6.08 4.24 -17.84
N CYS A 92 -5.89 3.53 -16.73
CA CYS A 92 -4.86 3.83 -15.72
C CYS A 92 -4.16 2.53 -15.32
N ARG A 93 -2.99 2.66 -14.70
CA ARG A 93 -2.23 1.50 -14.20
C ARG A 93 -2.39 1.42 -12.69
N VAL A 94 -2.91 0.30 -12.20
CA VAL A 94 -3.15 0.06 -10.77
C VAL A 94 -2.38 -1.16 -10.29
N VAL A 95 -2.00 -1.14 -9.02
CA VAL A 95 -1.44 -2.28 -8.29
C VAL A 95 -2.32 -2.51 -7.08
N ILE A 96 -2.99 -3.67 -7.04
CA ILE A 96 -3.70 -4.11 -5.83
C ILE A 96 -2.69 -4.85 -4.96
N GLN A 97 -2.56 -4.46 -3.69
CA GLN A 97 -1.59 -5.09 -2.79
C GLN A 97 -2.01 -6.53 -2.46
N LYS A 98 -1.01 -7.40 -2.30
CA LYS A 98 -1.20 -8.73 -1.73
C LYS A 98 -1.58 -8.60 -0.26
N MET A 99 -2.53 -9.41 0.18
CA MET A 99 -2.99 -9.44 1.57
C MET A 99 -2.58 -10.75 2.21
N ASP A 100 -2.28 -10.70 3.51
CA ASP A 100 -1.98 -11.92 4.27
C ASP A 100 -3.22 -12.84 4.26
N PRO A 101 -3.14 -14.05 3.67
CA PRO A 101 -4.26 -15.00 3.64
C PRO A 101 -4.71 -15.46 5.03
N MET A 102 -3.87 -15.32 6.06
CA MET A 102 -4.27 -15.62 7.44
C MET A 102 -5.20 -14.56 8.02
N VAL A 103 -5.15 -13.33 7.52
CA VAL A 103 -5.92 -12.18 8.02
C VAL A 103 -7.13 -11.91 7.13
N TYR A 104 -6.98 -12.06 5.81
CA TYR A 104 -8.02 -11.74 4.84
C TYR A 104 -8.41 -12.96 4.01
N PRO A 105 -9.71 -13.37 4.02
CA PRO A 105 -10.17 -14.41 3.11
C PRO A 105 -9.95 -13.94 1.65
N GLY A 106 -9.30 -14.78 0.85
CA GLY A 106 -8.96 -14.50 -0.54
C GLY A 106 -7.46 -14.25 -0.80
N GLY A 107 -6.65 -13.95 0.22
CA GLY A 107 -5.17 -13.92 0.11
C GLY A 107 -4.60 -13.26 -1.15
N ASP A 108 -4.04 -14.09 -2.05
CA ASP A 108 -3.42 -13.70 -3.32
C ASP A 108 -4.36 -13.83 -4.55
N GLU A 109 -5.62 -14.20 -4.35
CA GLU A 109 -6.59 -14.39 -5.44
C GLU A 109 -6.90 -13.07 -6.17
N PRO A 110 -7.14 -13.12 -7.50
CA PRO A 110 -7.55 -11.95 -8.27
C PRO A 110 -8.84 -11.34 -7.73
N VAL A 111 -8.95 -10.01 -7.78
CA VAL A 111 -10.12 -9.27 -7.33
C VAL A 111 -11.16 -9.21 -8.46
N PRO A 112 -12.37 -9.75 -8.29
CA PRO A 112 -13.46 -9.55 -9.24
C PRO A 112 -14.05 -8.14 -9.08
N VAL A 113 -14.03 -7.37 -10.16
CA VAL A 113 -14.63 -6.03 -10.21
C VAL A 113 -15.67 -5.98 -11.31
N GLY A 114 -16.88 -5.52 -10.97
CA GLY A 114 -17.99 -5.38 -11.91
C GLY A 114 -18.33 -3.92 -12.19
N VAL A 115 -18.44 -3.54 -13.45
CA VAL A 115 -18.87 -2.21 -13.90
C VAL A 115 -19.94 -2.37 -14.99
N ASN A 116 -21.15 -1.85 -14.75
CA ASN A 116 -22.24 -1.80 -15.74
C ASN A 116 -22.51 -3.13 -16.46
N GLY A 117 -22.55 -4.24 -15.72
CA GLY A 117 -22.83 -5.58 -16.25
C GLY A 117 -21.64 -6.26 -16.93
N THR A 118 -20.47 -5.62 -16.97
CA THR A 118 -19.20 -6.25 -17.36
C THR A 118 -18.38 -6.54 -16.11
N ALA A 119 -17.67 -7.67 -16.08
CA ALA A 119 -16.81 -8.03 -14.95
C ALA A 119 -15.37 -8.28 -15.44
N MET A 120 -14.41 -7.90 -14.60
CA MET A 120 -12.98 -8.09 -14.82
C MET A 120 -12.35 -8.70 -13.57
N LEU A 121 -11.39 -9.61 -13.77
CA LEU A 121 -10.52 -10.11 -12.71
C LEU A 121 -9.22 -9.33 -12.74
N ILE A 122 -8.89 -8.64 -11.64
CA ILE A 122 -7.67 -7.85 -11.50
C ILE A 122 -6.69 -8.61 -10.59
N PRO A 123 -5.54 -9.09 -11.09
CA PRO A 123 -4.58 -9.80 -10.26
C PRO A 123 -3.95 -8.89 -9.20
N ARG A 124 -3.52 -9.49 -8.09
CA ARG A 124 -2.83 -8.81 -6.99
C ARG A 124 -1.31 -8.87 -7.15
N GLY A 125 -0.63 -7.85 -6.65
CA GLY A 125 0.83 -7.78 -6.60
C GLY A 125 1.51 -7.41 -7.91
N GLU A 126 0.74 -7.16 -8.98
CA GLU A 126 1.27 -6.80 -10.30
C GLU A 126 0.60 -5.53 -10.83
N PRO A 127 1.32 -4.69 -11.60
CA PRO A 127 0.77 -3.47 -12.16
C PRO A 127 -0.04 -3.76 -13.44
N VAL A 128 -1.36 -3.61 -13.34
CA VAL A 128 -2.34 -3.92 -14.39
C VAL A 128 -2.92 -2.64 -14.97
N THR A 129 -3.07 -2.59 -16.29
CA THR A 129 -3.81 -1.52 -16.96
C THR A 129 -5.29 -1.84 -16.96
N ILE A 130 -6.09 -0.95 -16.38
CA ILE A 130 -7.56 -1.08 -16.31
C ILE A 130 -8.24 0.21 -16.79
N PRO A 131 -9.50 0.16 -17.23
CA PRO A 131 -10.27 1.35 -17.53
C PRO A 131 -10.52 2.15 -16.25
N VAL A 132 -10.61 3.47 -16.37
CA VAL A 132 -10.80 4.36 -15.21
C VAL A 132 -12.06 4.01 -14.41
N GLU A 133 -13.12 3.54 -15.07
CA GLU A 133 -14.37 3.18 -14.41
C GLU A 133 -14.18 2.03 -13.41
N TYR A 134 -13.25 1.11 -13.68
CA TYR A 134 -12.92 0.03 -12.75
C TYR A 134 -12.08 0.54 -11.57
N ALA A 135 -11.20 1.52 -11.81
CA ALA A 135 -10.42 2.14 -10.74
C ALA A 135 -11.31 2.95 -9.78
N GLU A 136 -12.32 3.65 -10.30
CA GLU A 136 -13.31 4.37 -9.49
C GLU A 136 -14.13 3.39 -8.61
N VAL A 137 -14.50 2.23 -9.13
CA VAL A 137 -15.17 1.20 -8.31
C VAL A 137 -14.26 0.69 -7.20
N LEU A 138 -12.98 0.44 -7.48
CA LEU A 138 -12.02 0.03 -6.46
C LEU A 138 -11.85 1.13 -5.38
N GLU A 139 -11.82 2.40 -5.76
CA GLU A 139 -11.67 3.52 -4.82
C GLU A 139 -12.88 3.67 -3.90
N ASN A 140 -14.08 3.35 -4.40
CA ASN A 140 -15.32 3.39 -3.64
C ASN A 140 -15.69 2.05 -2.99
N ALA A 141 -14.86 1.02 -3.12
CA ALA A 141 -15.12 -0.30 -2.53
C ALA A 141 -14.86 -0.29 -1.02
N GLU A 142 -15.92 -0.46 -0.24
CA GLU A 142 -15.92 -0.35 1.22
C GLU A 142 -16.45 -1.62 1.88
N LYS A 143 -15.79 -2.03 2.97
CA LYS A 143 -16.14 -3.17 3.80
C LYS A 143 -16.45 -2.69 5.21
N PHE A 144 -17.55 -3.21 5.77
CA PHE A 144 -17.92 -3.00 7.16
C PHE A 144 -17.23 -4.05 8.03
N VAL A 145 -16.38 -3.59 8.96
CA VAL A 145 -15.70 -4.44 9.94
C VAL A 145 -16.37 -4.23 11.29
N TYR A 146 -17.00 -5.29 11.81
CA TYR A 146 -17.58 -5.32 13.14
C TYR A 146 -16.49 -5.78 14.12
N SER A 147 -16.17 -4.95 15.11
CA SER A 147 -15.33 -5.39 16.22
C SER A 147 -16.20 -6.17 17.20
N GLU A 148 -15.82 -7.41 17.48
CA GLU A 148 -16.46 -8.19 18.53
C GLU A 148 -15.99 -7.65 19.88
N TYR A 149 -16.96 -7.15 20.65
CA TYR A 149 -16.88 -6.83 22.08
C TYR A 149 -16.37 -5.44 22.47
N ASP A 150 -17.30 -4.64 23.00
CA ASP A 150 -16.99 -3.49 23.85
C ASP A 150 -17.22 -3.84 25.33
N PRO A 151 -16.17 -3.98 26.15
CA PRO A 151 -16.34 -4.17 27.60
C PRO A 151 -16.91 -2.94 28.31
N SER A 152 -16.98 -1.77 27.65
CA SER A 152 -17.40 -0.50 28.24
C SER A 152 -18.85 -0.10 27.96
N SER A 153 -19.63 -0.93 27.24
CA SER A 153 -21.06 -0.65 27.06
C SER A 153 -21.79 -0.83 28.41
N ASP A 154 -22.05 0.29 29.09
CA ASP A 154 -22.63 0.46 30.44
C ASP A 154 -24.02 -0.20 30.69
N PHE A 155 -24.53 -1.00 29.76
CA PHE A 155 -25.91 -1.49 29.77
C PHE A 155 -26.07 -3.00 29.87
N GLY A 156 -25.05 -3.77 30.28
CA GLY A 156 -25.20 -5.20 30.64
C GLY A 156 -25.82 -6.12 29.57
N ARG A 157 -26.00 -5.60 28.36
CA ARG A 157 -26.50 -6.22 27.15
C ARG A 157 -25.51 -5.80 26.10
N GLY A 158 -24.53 -6.67 25.82
CA GLY A 158 -23.47 -6.39 24.85
C GLY A 158 -24.07 -5.86 23.54
N GLY A 159 -23.86 -4.57 23.29
CA GLY A 159 -24.24 -3.94 22.04
C GLY A 159 -23.14 -4.20 21.01
N LEU A 160 -23.54 -4.44 19.76
CA LEU A 160 -22.58 -4.37 18.65
C LEU A 160 -22.10 -2.92 18.53
N ARG A 161 -20.78 -2.72 18.50
CA ARG A 161 -20.20 -1.42 18.14
C ARG A 161 -20.64 -1.02 16.73
N GLU A 162 -20.68 0.28 16.49
CA GLU A 162 -20.81 0.80 15.12
C GLU A 162 -19.69 0.18 14.25
N PRO A 163 -20.03 -0.35 13.07
CA PRO A 163 -19.04 -0.97 12.20
C PRO A 163 -18.04 0.08 11.73
N GLN A 164 -16.76 -0.30 11.72
CA GLN A 164 -15.74 0.52 11.09
C GLN A 164 -15.80 0.30 9.58
N ILE A 165 -15.87 1.39 8.82
CA ILE A 165 -15.80 1.35 7.36
C ILE A 165 -14.32 1.36 6.97
N VAL A 166 -13.87 0.29 6.33
CA VAL A 166 -12.50 0.18 5.80
C VAL A 166 -12.54 -0.07 4.30
N LYS A 167 -11.52 0.40 3.57
CA LYS A 167 -11.40 0.09 2.15
C LYS A 167 -11.17 -1.40 1.96
N GLU A 168 -11.97 -2.02 1.10
CA GLU A 168 -11.92 -3.47 0.88
C GLU A 168 -10.68 -3.87 0.06
N TYR A 169 -10.32 -3.04 -0.91
CA TYR A 169 -9.22 -3.29 -1.85
C TYR A 169 -8.26 -2.08 -1.89
N PRO A 170 -7.32 -1.96 -0.94
CA PRO A 170 -6.27 -0.95 -1.00
C PRO A 170 -5.43 -1.18 -2.27
N PHE A 171 -5.40 -0.17 -3.13
CA PHE A 171 -4.60 -0.15 -4.35
C PHE A 171 -3.83 1.16 -4.48
N SER A 172 -2.82 1.15 -5.34
CA SER A 172 -2.04 2.34 -5.68
C SER A 172 -1.91 2.47 -7.20
N TYR A 173 -1.84 3.71 -7.69
CA TYR A 173 -1.48 3.97 -9.09
C TYR A 173 0.02 3.70 -9.31
N ALA A 174 0.37 3.09 -10.44
CA ALA A 174 1.75 2.72 -10.80
C ALA A 174 2.45 3.76 -11.69
#